data_AF-A0A8H6W296-F1
#
_entry.id   AF-A0A8H6W296-F1
#
_cell.length_a   1.000
_cell.length_b   1.000
_cell.length_c   1.000
_cell.angle_alpha   90.00
_cell.angle_beta   90.00
_cell.angle_gamma   90.00
#
_symmetry.space_group_name_H-M   'P 1'
#
loop_
_entity.id
_entity.type
_entity.pdbx_description
1 polymer ?
#
loop_
_entity_poly.entity_id
_entity_poly.type
_entity_poly.pdbx_seq_one_letter_code
_entity_poly.pdbx_strand_id
1 'polypeptide(L)'
;METKQRKTGVKDAYTQYWILGLIDRHKQLRISDPERDIAEIKAELRKHAVLQKLLGWTPQPTVRPGDIKLVSLKHGEKTRTAHPLINTLAAKAVNFADFAADSAWDRCKSVTAQSGDECVDGSWIFATLPSDSSILFPARIAEIWKGVRSNILIVERFQSSSSRDPAYG
;
A
#
# COMPACT_ATOMS: atom_id res chain seq x y z
N MET A 1 -21.80 -3.55 -31.33
CA MET A 1 -21.38 -4.09 -30.01
C MET A 1 -21.09 -2.91 -29.08
N GLU A 2 -22.11 -2.24 -28.51
CA GLU A 2 -21.88 -0.90 -27.92
C GLU A 2 -22.77 -0.54 -26.72
N THR A 3 -23.12 -1.49 -25.85
CA THR A 3 -24.00 -1.19 -24.70
C THR A 3 -23.70 -2.04 -23.47
N LYS A 4 -22.62 -1.75 -22.73
CA LYS A 4 -22.41 -2.35 -21.39
C LYS A 4 -22.04 -1.40 -20.25
N GLN A 5 -22.04 -0.08 -20.44
CA GLN A 5 -21.77 0.88 -19.34
C GLN A 5 -22.90 1.91 -19.17
N ARG A 6 -24.01 1.53 -18.53
CA ARG A 6 -25.02 2.50 -18.05
C ARG A 6 -25.64 2.19 -16.68
N LYS A 7 -25.12 1.24 -15.90
CA LYS A 7 -25.82 0.81 -14.68
C LYS A 7 -25.51 1.61 -13.41
N THR A 8 -24.49 2.47 -13.38
CA THR A 8 -24.15 3.22 -12.15
C THR A 8 -24.36 4.73 -12.22
N GLY A 9 -24.66 5.32 -13.39
CA GLY A 9 -25.10 6.73 -13.51
C GLY A 9 -24.14 7.82 -13.01
N VAL A 10 -23.07 7.48 -12.30
CA VAL A 10 -22.05 8.40 -11.81
C VAL A 10 -21.08 8.64 -12.96
N LYS A 11 -21.35 9.69 -13.70
CA LYS A 11 -20.41 10.24 -14.67
C LYS A 11 -19.28 10.87 -13.87
N ASP A 12 -18.16 10.17 -13.74
CA ASP A 12 -16.99 10.74 -13.09
C ASP A 12 -16.49 11.92 -13.95
N ALA A 13 -16.81 13.14 -13.50
CA ALA A 13 -16.45 14.37 -14.19
C ALA A 13 -14.93 14.49 -14.38
N TYR A 14 -14.16 13.90 -13.46
CA TYR A 14 -12.71 13.85 -13.57
C TYR A 14 -12.28 12.99 -14.75
N THR A 15 -12.78 11.76 -14.87
CA THR A 15 -12.51 10.89 -16.03
C THR A 15 -12.93 11.51 -17.36
N GLN A 16 -14.08 12.20 -17.41
CA GLN A 16 -14.55 12.84 -18.65
C GLN A 16 -13.59 13.92 -19.16
N TYR A 17 -13.04 14.76 -18.27
CA TYR A 17 -12.07 15.80 -18.64
C TYR A 17 -10.83 15.20 -19.32
N TRP A 18 -10.31 14.09 -18.81
CA TRP A 18 -9.13 13.44 -19.38
C TRP A 18 -9.40 12.77 -20.72
N ILE A 19 -10.57 12.16 -20.90
CA ILE A 19 -10.98 11.58 -22.18
C ILE A 19 -11.01 12.67 -23.25
N LEU A 20 -11.60 13.83 -22.93
CA LEU A 20 -11.65 14.98 -23.85
C LEU A 20 -10.24 15.48 -24.18
N GLY A 21 -9.36 15.63 -23.18
CA GLY A 21 -7.96 16.02 -23.42
C GLY A 21 -7.19 15.02 -24.30
N LEU A 22 -7.47 13.71 -24.16
CA LEU A 22 -6.90 12.65 -25.00
C LEU A 22 -7.37 12.76 -26.46
N ILE A 23 -8.68 12.98 -26.66
CA ILE A 23 -9.29 13.16 -27.98
C ILE A 23 -8.72 14.41 -28.66
N ASP A 24 -8.63 15.53 -27.94
CA ASP A 24 -8.12 16.79 -28.50
C ASP A 24 -6.64 16.66 -28.87
N ARG A 25 -5.83 16.00 -28.04
CA ARG A 25 -4.43 15.74 -28.38
C ARG A 25 -4.29 14.80 -29.59
N HIS A 26 -5.11 13.76 -29.68
CA HIS A 26 -5.14 12.89 -30.86
C HIS A 26 -5.49 13.67 -32.14
N LYS A 27 -6.50 14.54 -32.07
CA LYS A 27 -6.88 15.43 -33.17
C LYS A 27 -5.75 16.37 -33.55
N GLN A 28 -5.10 17.00 -32.57
CA GLN A 28 -3.95 17.89 -32.81
C GLN A 28 -2.81 17.17 -33.53
N LEU A 29 -2.48 15.94 -33.12
CA LEU A 29 -1.44 15.12 -33.78
C LEU A 29 -1.79 14.78 -35.23
N ARG A 30 -3.06 14.45 -35.53
CA ARG A 30 -3.54 14.23 -36.91
C ARG A 30 -3.60 15.50 -37.74
N ILE A 31 -3.90 16.65 -37.11
CA ILE A 31 -3.91 17.94 -37.80
C ILE A 31 -2.49 18.36 -38.17
N SER A 32 -1.52 18.17 -37.27
CA SER A 32 -0.12 18.51 -37.54
C SER A 32 0.53 17.61 -38.59
N ASP A 33 0.09 16.36 -38.68
CA ASP A 33 0.62 15.37 -39.62
C ASP A 33 -0.50 14.38 -40.05
N PRO A 34 -1.20 14.67 -41.16
CA PRO A 34 -2.35 13.88 -41.60
C PRO A 34 -2.02 12.46 -42.06
N GLU A 35 -0.80 12.24 -42.57
CA GLU A 35 -0.31 10.95 -43.08
C GLU A 35 0.24 10.05 -41.96
N ARG A 36 0.29 10.57 -40.73
CA ARG A 36 0.84 9.84 -39.59
C ARG A 36 0.05 8.58 -39.28
N ASP A 37 0.75 7.45 -39.26
CA ASP A 37 0.12 6.16 -39.00
C ASP A 37 -0.44 6.07 -37.57
N ILE A 38 -1.55 5.36 -37.42
CA ILE A 38 -2.21 5.13 -36.14
C ILE A 38 -1.28 4.41 -35.16
N ALA A 39 -0.39 3.53 -35.63
CA ALA A 39 0.56 2.84 -34.75
C ALA A 39 1.57 3.81 -34.14
N GLU A 40 2.03 4.81 -34.88
CA GLU A 40 2.93 5.85 -34.38
C GLU A 40 2.25 6.75 -33.36
N ILE A 41 0.99 7.14 -33.59
CA ILE A 41 0.21 7.92 -32.63
C ILE A 41 0.01 7.11 -31.35
N LYS A 42 -0.28 5.81 -31.44
CA LYS A 42 -0.37 4.91 -30.27
C LYS A 42 0.97 4.81 -29.53
N ALA A 43 2.07 4.69 -30.26
CA ALA A 43 3.42 4.65 -29.69
C ALA A 43 3.75 5.96 -28.96
N GLU A 44 3.36 7.11 -29.50
CA GLU A 44 3.55 8.42 -28.89
C GLU A 44 2.70 8.58 -27.62
N LEU A 45 1.42 8.20 -27.66
CA LEU A 45 0.55 8.23 -26.47
C LEU A 45 1.07 7.30 -25.37
N ARG A 46 1.69 6.18 -25.73
CA ARG A 46 2.37 5.30 -24.77
C ARG A 46 3.57 5.95 -24.11
N LYS A 47 4.23 6.97 -24.67
CA LYS A 47 5.33 7.68 -23.98
C LYS A 47 4.84 8.58 -22.85
N HIS A 48 3.55 8.88 -22.80
CA HIS A 48 3.01 9.86 -21.86
C HIS A 48 2.67 9.24 -20.50
N ALA A 49 3.56 9.37 -19.51
CA ALA A 49 3.44 8.76 -18.18
C ALA A 49 2.09 9.03 -17.48
N VAL A 50 1.56 10.27 -17.57
CA VAL A 50 0.25 10.61 -16.97
C VAL A 50 -0.88 9.78 -17.58
N LEU A 51 -0.87 9.58 -18.90
CA LEU A 51 -1.90 8.79 -19.58
C LEU A 51 -1.76 7.32 -19.23
N GLN A 52 -0.54 6.81 -19.15
CA GLN A 52 -0.32 5.45 -18.69
C GLN A 52 -0.88 5.23 -17.28
N LYS A 53 -0.72 6.20 -16.37
CA LYS A 53 -1.21 6.09 -14.99
C LYS A 53 -2.73 6.13 -14.94
N LEU A 54 -3.36 7.03 -15.69
CA LEU A 54 -4.82 7.18 -15.73
C LEU A 54 -5.51 5.98 -16.41
N LEU A 55 -4.91 5.42 -17.45
CA LEU A 55 -5.45 4.27 -18.18
C LEU A 55 -5.09 2.93 -17.53
N GLY A 56 -4.34 2.92 -16.42
CA GLY A 56 -3.85 1.70 -15.79
C GLY A 56 -2.85 0.92 -16.65
N TRP A 57 -2.21 1.56 -17.63
CA TRP A 57 -1.13 0.98 -18.44
C TRP A 57 0.23 1.07 -17.77
N THR A 58 0.34 1.83 -16.67
CA THR A 58 1.55 1.79 -15.86
C THR A 58 1.60 0.41 -15.21
N PRO A 59 2.72 -0.32 -15.31
CA PRO A 59 2.90 -1.55 -14.54
C PRO A 59 2.55 -1.25 -13.09
N GLN A 60 1.67 -2.08 -12.50
CA GLN A 60 1.43 -1.96 -11.08
C GLN A 60 2.79 -2.08 -10.38
N PRO A 61 3.12 -1.18 -9.44
CA PRO A 61 4.35 -1.33 -8.68
C PRO A 61 4.36 -2.74 -8.10
N THR A 62 5.45 -3.47 -8.33
CA THR A 62 5.60 -4.82 -7.80
C THR A 62 5.75 -4.71 -6.30
N VAL A 63 4.61 -4.78 -5.60
CA VAL A 63 4.60 -4.73 -4.15
C VAL A 63 5.18 -6.04 -3.65
N ARG A 64 6.29 -5.96 -2.92
CA ARG A 64 6.91 -7.13 -2.31
C ARG A 64 6.31 -7.33 -0.92
N PRO A 65 6.01 -8.59 -0.53
CA PRO A 65 5.70 -8.89 0.86
C PRO A 65 6.76 -8.32 1.81
N GLY A 66 6.33 -7.64 2.86
CA GLY A 66 7.20 -6.93 3.79
C GLY A 66 7.61 -5.52 3.36
N ASP A 67 7.17 -5.03 2.19
CA ASP A 67 7.31 -3.62 1.83
C ASP A 67 6.59 -2.75 2.87
N ILE A 68 7.23 -1.65 3.27
CA ILE A 68 6.74 -0.79 4.34
C ILE A 68 6.65 0.64 3.84
N LYS A 69 5.53 1.30 4.17
CA LYS A 69 5.35 2.73 3.91
C LYS A 69 5.55 3.49 5.22
N LEU A 70 6.45 4.46 5.20
CA LEU A 70 6.66 5.37 6.33
C LEU A 70 5.48 6.33 6.48
N VAL A 71 5.24 6.79 7.71
CA VAL A 71 4.31 7.91 7.94
C VAL A 71 4.83 9.13 7.18
N SER A 72 3.91 9.86 6.55
CA SER A 72 4.23 11.10 5.83
C SER A 72 4.66 12.18 6.82
N LEU A 73 5.69 12.95 6.45
CA LEU A 73 6.09 14.12 7.22
C LEU A 73 4.96 15.14 7.25
N LYS A 74 4.76 15.81 8.38
CA LYS A 74 3.81 16.93 8.43
C LYS A 74 4.38 18.10 7.63
N HIS A 75 3.50 18.97 7.17
CA HIS A 75 3.91 20.15 6.44
C HIS A 75 4.89 20.99 7.27
N GLY A 76 6.05 21.31 6.69
CA GLY A 76 7.14 22.04 7.36
C GLY A 76 8.18 21.18 8.08
N GLU A 77 7.90 19.89 8.34
CA GLU A 77 8.89 18.97 8.89
C GLU A 77 9.85 18.49 7.81
N LYS A 78 11.17 18.60 8.07
CA LYS A 78 12.22 18.13 7.16
C LYS A 78 12.73 16.72 7.49
N THR A 79 12.56 16.29 8.73
CA THR A 79 13.13 15.05 9.27
C THR A 79 12.08 14.30 10.06
N ARG A 80 12.15 12.97 10.05
CA ARG A 80 11.31 12.13 10.90
C ARG A 80 11.80 12.17 12.34
N THR A 81 10.87 12.10 13.28
CA THR A 81 11.21 11.90 14.69
C THR A 81 11.40 10.42 14.90
N ALA A 82 12.65 10.00 15.12
CA ALA A 82 12.94 8.62 15.49
C ALA A 82 12.61 8.40 16.97
N HIS A 83 12.04 7.24 17.29
CA HIS A 83 11.62 6.88 18.63
C HIS A 83 12.53 5.78 19.19
N PRO A 84 13.02 5.91 20.43
CA PRO A 84 13.68 4.81 21.13
C PRO A 84 12.72 3.64 21.29
N LEU A 85 13.19 2.41 21.04
CA LEU A 85 12.34 1.22 21.08
C LEU A 85 11.68 1.00 22.45
N ILE A 86 12.39 1.34 23.53
CA ILE A 86 11.89 1.25 24.92
C ILE A 86 10.63 2.08 25.17
N ASN A 87 10.40 3.13 24.36
CA ASN A 87 9.23 4.01 24.48
C ASN A 87 8.04 3.54 23.61
N THR A 88 8.10 2.35 23.03
CA THR A 88 7.07 1.79 22.14
C THR A 88 6.38 0.58 22.78
N LEU A 89 5.34 0.03 22.14
CA LEU A 89 4.73 -1.21 22.61
C LEU A 89 5.67 -2.43 22.48
N ALA A 90 6.73 -2.31 21.67
CA ALA A 90 7.76 -3.35 21.56
C ALA A 90 8.47 -3.62 22.90
N ALA A 91 8.53 -2.64 23.80
CA ALA A 91 9.08 -2.82 25.15
C ALA A 91 8.36 -3.89 25.98
N LYS A 92 7.11 -4.20 25.62
CA LYS A 92 6.28 -5.24 26.27
C LYS A 92 6.30 -6.57 25.50
N ALA A 93 6.99 -6.63 24.35
CA ALA A 93 7.05 -7.84 23.54
C ALA A 93 7.92 -8.90 24.22
N VAL A 94 7.55 -10.17 24.03
CA VAL A 94 8.23 -11.33 24.63
C VAL A 94 9.71 -11.39 24.23
N ASN A 95 10.03 -10.94 23.01
CA ASN A 95 11.37 -10.94 22.43
C ASN A 95 12.05 -9.56 22.44
N PHE A 96 11.62 -8.65 23.34
CA PHE A 96 12.22 -7.32 23.42
C PHE A 96 13.74 -7.35 23.69
N ALA A 97 14.20 -8.34 24.47
CA ALA A 97 15.62 -8.51 24.82
C ALA A 97 16.55 -8.73 23.61
N ASP A 98 16.01 -9.13 22.45
CA ASP A 98 16.78 -9.31 21.21
C ASP A 98 17.14 -7.97 20.53
N PHE A 99 16.61 -6.86 21.03
CA PHE A 99 16.78 -5.52 20.46
C PHE A 99 17.41 -4.56 21.47
N ALA A 100 18.21 -3.61 20.97
CA ALA A 100 18.75 -2.54 21.81
C ALA A 100 17.63 -1.56 22.21
N ALA A 101 17.45 -1.35 23.51
CA ALA A 101 16.36 -0.54 24.06
C ALA A 101 16.37 0.93 23.56
N ASP A 102 17.56 1.47 23.34
CA ASP A 102 17.81 2.85 22.88
C ASP A 102 17.90 2.99 21.35
N SER A 103 17.74 1.89 20.60
CA SER A 103 17.76 1.95 19.14
C SER A 103 16.64 2.83 18.60
N ALA A 104 16.95 3.59 17.54
CA ALA A 104 16.08 4.60 16.95
C ALA A 104 15.23 4.01 15.82
N TRP A 105 13.91 4.20 15.90
CA TRP A 105 12.94 3.64 14.94
C TRP A 105 11.99 4.70 14.40
N ASP A 106 11.73 4.65 13.10
CA ASP A 106 10.74 5.48 12.44
C ASP A 106 9.38 4.79 12.41
N ARG A 107 8.31 5.52 12.72
CA ARG A 107 6.94 5.00 12.64
C ARG A 107 6.53 4.77 11.18
N CYS A 108 5.91 3.62 10.94
CA CYS A 108 5.37 3.26 9.65
C CYS A 108 3.85 3.42 9.61
N LYS A 109 3.32 3.69 8.41
CA LYS A 109 1.90 3.77 8.13
C LYS A 109 1.32 2.39 7.83
N SER A 110 2.05 1.57 7.09
CA SER A 110 1.59 0.27 6.64
C SER A 110 2.72 -0.67 6.27
N VAL A 111 2.39 -1.97 6.20
CA VAL A 111 3.21 -3.07 5.71
C VAL A 111 2.42 -3.87 4.68
N THR A 112 3.06 -4.44 3.68
CA THR A 112 2.42 -5.35 2.72
C THR A 112 2.49 -6.78 3.22
N ALA A 113 1.35 -7.45 3.32
CA ALA A 113 1.26 -8.88 3.63
C ALA A 113 1.75 -9.77 2.48
N GLN A 114 1.91 -11.06 2.76
CA GLN A 114 2.26 -12.05 1.74
C GLN A 114 1.20 -12.18 0.64
N SER A 115 -0.06 -11.90 0.94
CA SER A 115 -1.14 -11.83 -0.05
C SER A 115 -1.02 -10.65 -1.02
N GLY A 116 -0.16 -9.66 -0.71
CA GLY A 116 -0.08 -8.39 -1.42
C GLY A 116 -0.98 -7.30 -0.83
N ASP A 117 -1.78 -7.61 0.18
CA ASP A 117 -2.66 -6.65 0.85
C ASP A 117 -1.86 -5.68 1.72
N GLU A 118 -2.31 -4.42 1.75
CA GLU A 118 -1.75 -3.42 2.64
C GLU A 118 -2.38 -3.53 4.04
N CYS A 119 -1.55 -3.80 5.04
CA CYS A 119 -1.95 -3.87 6.45
C CYS A 119 -1.48 -2.63 7.20
N VAL A 120 -2.34 -2.10 8.05
CA VAL A 120 -2.11 -0.91 8.89
C VAL A 120 -2.20 -1.29 10.36
N ASP A 121 -1.91 -0.35 11.25
CA ASP A 121 -2.19 -0.52 12.69
C ASP A 121 -3.66 -0.89 12.90
N GLY A 122 -3.91 -1.92 13.72
CA GLY A 122 -5.23 -2.49 13.98
C GLY A 122 -5.70 -3.53 12.97
N SER A 123 -4.99 -3.76 11.86
CA SER A 123 -5.33 -4.82 10.91
C SER A 123 -5.21 -6.20 11.56
N TRP A 124 -6.19 -7.06 11.27
CA TRP A 124 -6.11 -8.49 11.57
C TRP A 124 -5.27 -9.19 10.51
N ILE A 125 -4.35 -10.02 10.98
CA ILE A 125 -3.45 -10.79 10.13
C ILE A 125 -3.36 -12.22 10.65
N PHE A 126 -2.84 -13.09 9.80
CA PHE A 126 -2.32 -14.38 10.21
C PHE A 126 -0.80 -14.32 10.11
N ALA A 127 -0.11 -14.62 11.21
CA ALA A 127 1.34 -14.56 11.30
C ALA A 127 1.91 -15.94 11.65
N THR A 128 3.15 -16.15 11.25
CA THR A 128 3.94 -17.32 11.62
C THR A 128 4.99 -16.93 12.66
N LEU A 129 5.39 -17.88 13.51
CA LEU A 129 6.46 -17.64 14.48
C LEU A 129 7.82 -17.72 13.76
N PRO A 130 8.80 -16.88 14.13
CA PRO A 130 10.15 -16.97 13.57
C PRO A 130 10.82 -18.33 13.80
N SER A 131 10.51 -18.97 14.93
CA SER A 131 11.04 -20.29 15.29
C SER A 131 10.32 -21.45 14.59
N ASP A 132 9.09 -21.24 14.13
CA ASP A 132 8.25 -22.27 13.55
C ASP A 132 7.28 -21.69 12.52
N SER A 133 7.65 -21.81 11.24
CA SER A 133 6.84 -21.34 10.12
C SER A 133 5.58 -22.17 9.88
N SER A 134 5.43 -23.33 10.54
CA SER A 134 4.24 -24.19 10.39
C SER A 134 3.07 -23.71 11.24
N ILE A 135 3.34 -22.95 12.31
CA ILE A 135 2.30 -22.47 13.22
C ILE A 135 1.81 -21.11 12.75
N LEU A 136 0.61 -21.11 12.15
CA LEU A 136 -0.13 -19.89 11.83
C LEU A 136 -1.03 -19.51 13.01
N PHE A 137 -0.98 -18.25 13.44
CA PHE A 137 -1.85 -17.75 14.50
C PHE A 137 -2.54 -16.44 14.08
N PRO A 138 -3.80 -16.22 14.49
CA PRO A 138 -4.45 -14.95 14.29
C PRO A 138 -3.81 -13.90 15.20
N ALA A 139 -3.55 -12.73 14.64
CA ALA A 139 -2.96 -11.62 15.35
C ALA A 139 -3.56 -10.29 14.89
N ARG A 140 -3.40 -9.26 15.72
CA ARG A 140 -3.70 -7.88 15.35
C ARG A 140 -2.42 -7.07 15.37
N ILE A 141 -2.16 -6.29 14.32
CA ILE A 141 -1.01 -5.38 14.29
C ILE A 141 -1.24 -4.27 15.32
N ALA A 142 -0.38 -4.19 16.33
CA ALA A 142 -0.40 -3.08 17.28
C ALA A 142 0.43 -1.90 16.76
N GLU A 143 1.63 -2.18 16.23
CA GLU A 143 2.55 -1.16 15.73
C GLU A 143 3.46 -1.67 14.60
N ILE A 144 3.87 -0.75 13.73
CA ILE A 144 4.80 -1.00 12.62
C ILE A 144 5.97 -0.01 12.73
N TRP A 145 7.20 -0.51 12.81
CA TRP A 145 8.40 0.31 12.96
C TRP A 145 9.49 -0.07 11.98
N LYS A 146 10.22 0.93 11.49
CA LYS A 146 11.37 0.79 10.59
C LYS A 146 12.65 1.23 11.29
N GLY A 147 13.61 0.32 11.36
CA GLY A 147 14.95 0.58 11.84
C GLY A 147 15.93 0.73 10.68
N VAL A 148 17.21 0.90 11.03
CA VAL A 148 18.29 1.06 10.04
C VAL A 148 18.53 -0.23 9.24
N ARG A 149 18.49 -1.38 9.91
CA ARG A 149 18.83 -2.70 9.32
C ARG A 149 17.65 -3.63 9.15
N SER A 150 16.60 -3.43 9.94
CA SER A 150 15.44 -4.31 9.98
C SER A 150 14.18 -3.51 10.23
N ASN A 151 13.06 -4.15 9.95
CA ASN A 151 11.74 -3.65 10.30
C ASN A 151 11.15 -4.59 11.33
N ILE A 152 10.31 -4.06 12.21
CA ILE A 152 9.63 -4.86 13.22
C ILE A 152 8.12 -4.60 13.16
N LEU A 153 7.38 -5.67 13.38
CA LEU A 153 5.93 -5.65 13.54
C LEU A 153 5.61 -6.09 14.96
N ILE A 154 4.89 -5.27 15.70
CA ILE A 154 4.42 -5.62 17.03
C ILE A 154 2.99 -6.09 16.85
N VAL A 155 2.73 -7.33 17.24
CA VAL A 155 1.44 -7.97 17.05
C VAL A 155 0.90 -8.48 18.37
N GLU A 156 -0.40 -8.31 18.57
CA GLU A 156 -1.14 -8.95 19.66
C GLU A 156 -1.60 -10.32 19.15
N ARG A 157 -1.15 -11.38 19.82
CA ARG A 157 -1.53 -12.75 19.48
C ARG A 157 -2.90 -13.08 20.09
N PHE A 158 -3.76 -13.71 19.30
CA PHE A 158 -5.04 -14.23 19.74
C PHE A 158 -5.05 -15.76 19.63
N GLN A 159 -5.85 -16.39 20.48
CA GLN A 159 -6.14 -17.82 20.43
C GLN A 159 -7.65 -17.98 20.28
N SER A 160 -8.06 -18.83 19.34
CA SER A 160 -9.47 -19.20 19.25
C SER A 160 -9.84 -20.03 20.47
N SER A 161 -10.81 -19.56 21.24
CA SER A 161 -11.46 -20.40 22.25
C SER A 161 -12.37 -21.40 21.55
N SER A 162 -12.50 -22.61 22.10
CA SER A 162 -13.50 -23.61 21.70
C SER A 162 -14.87 -23.34 22.33
N SER A 163 -14.92 -22.54 23.40
CA SER A 163 -16.15 -22.10 24.04
C SER A 163 -16.49 -20.66 23.65
N ARG A 164 -17.80 -20.37 23.55
CA ARG A 164 -18.29 -18.98 23.43
C ARG A 164 -17.96 -18.20 24.70
N ASP A 165 -17.73 -16.91 24.53
CA ASP A 165 -17.60 -16.00 25.65
C ASP A 165 -18.93 -15.93 26.42
N PRO A 166 -18.94 -16.18 27.75
CA PRO A 166 -20.16 -16.15 28.56
C PRO A 166 -20.91 -14.80 28.50
N ALA A 167 -20.22 -13.69 28.24
CA ALA A 167 -20.84 -12.37 28.15
C ALA A 167 -21.59 -12.14 26.83
N TYR A 168 -21.30 -12.94 25.81
CA TYR A 168 -21.91 -12.88 24.48
C TYR A 168 -22.65 -14.19 24.12
N GLY A 169 -22.95 -15.02 25.13
CA GLY A 169 -23.52 -16.36 25.05
C GLY A 169 -25.02 -16.40 24.83
#